data_AF-A0A543KMK1-F1
#
_entry.id   AF-A0A543KMK1-F1
#
_cell.length_a   1.000
_cell.length_b   1.000
_cell.length_c   1.000
_cell.angle_alpha   90.00
_cell.angle_beta   90.00
_cell.angle_gamma   90.00
#
_symmetry.space_group_name_H-M   'P 1'
#
loop_
_entity.id
_entity.type
_entity.pdbx_description
1 polymer ?
#
loop_
_entity_poly.entity_id
_entity_poly.type
_entity_poly.pdbx_seq_one_letter_code
_entity_poly.pdbx_strand_id
1 'polypeptide(L)'
;MAEGDPTCDEIGDILACIKDNDGAAVGLTQSETRELSNHYPPGSSPQSPTKWYEYVPVIHCRQNSPSEPRLEICQFAVQFCEEMVPGSSGPRSWIYRRVVDDGGVVSDWVPLDPTCWTDSVPARSGEPAEELTEAMIIEQFHRTDFALPQAVIQPPDGTTLVNLPVYFELSWPDEGFEPSEIDTTTLAGHEVRIRPTLVGATYVTGDGTSIGPTTSLGGGYPDGDVTHTYGSVATVSPYISVEYGGEVSVDGGEWRPIPSSATVDGPAVPLQVLQSRNRLYDG
;
A
#
# COMPACT_ATOMS: atom_id res chain seq x y z
N MET A 1 15.70 -52.45 -9.51
CA MET A 1 14.43 -51.86 -9.04
C MET A 1 14.84 -50.89 -7.95
N ALA A 2 14.93 -49.61 -8.27
CA ALA A 2 15.18 -48.59 -7.27
C ALA A 2 13.83 -48.33 -6.58
N GLU A 3 13.77 -48.57 -5.27
CA GLU A 3 12.67 -48.08 -4.44
C GLU A 3 12.69 -46.55 -4.57
N GLY A 4 11.57 -45.98 -5.04
CA GLY A 4 11.41 -44.53 -5.09
C GLY A 4 11.28 -44.00 -3.66
N ASP A 5 11.87 -42.84 -3.39
CA ASP A 5 11.68 -42.16 -2.11
C ASP A 5 10.17 -41.98 -1.84
N PRO A 6 9.70 -42.28 -0.61
CA PRO A 6 8.30 -42.14 -0.25
C PRO A 6 7.81 -40.70 -0.45
N THR A 7 6.59 -40.54 -0.96
CA THR A 7 5.99 -39.21 -1.13
C THR A 7 5.60 -38.61 0.22
N CYS A 8 5.55 -37.28 0.32
CA CYS A 8 5.15 -36.52 1.51
C CYS A 8 3.86 -37.01 2.19
N ASP A 9 2.93 -37.52 1.37
CA ASP A 9 1.63 -38.04 1.77
C ASP A 9 1.74 -39.38 2.55
N GLU A 10 2.83 -40.13 2.38
CA GLU A 10 3.07 -41.42 3.05
C GLU A 10 3.75 -41.28 4.43
N ILE A 11 4.49 -40.19 4.66
CA ILE A 11 5.28 -40.00 5.90
C ILE A 11 4.51 -39.16 6.94
N GLY A 12 3.57 -38.31 6.51
CA GLY A 12 2.80 -37.42 7.40
C GLY A 12 3.60 -36.23 7.95
N ASP A 13 4.85 -36.06 7.49
CA ASP A 13 5.75 -34.98 7.88
C ASP A 13 5.84 -33.94 6.76
N ILE A 14 4.99 -32.92 6.83
CA ILE A 14 4.97 -31.80 5.88
C ILE A 14 6.29 -31.01 5.92
N LEU A 15 6.94 -30.92 7.08
CA LEU A 15 8.16 -30.11 7.22
C LEU A 15 9.35 -30.75 6.51
N ALA A 16 9.41 -32.09 6.48
CA ALA A 16 10.40 -32.81 5.71
C ALA A 16 10.29 -32.59 4.19
N CYS A 17 9.17 -32.03 3.73
CA CYS A 17 8.87 -31.84 2.31
C CYS A 17 8.96 -30.40 1.81
N ILE A 18 8.72 -29.43 2.70
CA ILE A 18 8.70 -28.01 2.34
C ILE A 18 10.04 -27.35 2.64
N LYS A 19 10.76 -27.82 3.67
CA LYS A 19 11.99 -27.15 4.11
C LYS A 19 13.21 -27.57 3.30
N ASP A 20 13.74 -26.65 2.51
CA ASP A 20 15.17 -26.65 2.19
C ASP A 20 15.94 -26.21 3.45
N ASN A 21 17.03 -26.88 3.81
CA ASN A 21 17.74 -26.75 5.10
C ASN A 21 18.38 -25.36 5.40
N ASP A 22 17.94 -24.27 4.77
CA ASP A 22 18.49 -22.92 4.88
C ASP A 22 17.78 -22.00 5.90
N GLY A 23 16.90 -22.52 6.76
CA GLY A 23 16.01 -21.68 7.58
C GLY A 23 15.80 -22.07 9.04
N ALA A 24 16.77 -22.64 9.76
CA ALA A 24 16.56 -23.07 11.15
C ALA A 24 16.32 -21.92 12.18
N ALA A 25 16.41 -20.65 11.79
CA ALA A 25 16.30 -19.51 12.72
C ALA A 25 14.99 -18.71 12.64
N VAL A 26 14.34 -18.57 11.48
CA VAL A 26 13.22 -17.63 11.26
C VAL A 26 11.85 -18.27 10.97
N GLY A 27 11.78 -19.56 10.60
CA GLY A 27 10.53 -20.26 10.26
C GLY A 27 10.30 -20.37 8.74
N LEU A 28 9.09 -20.77 8.31
CA LEU A 28 8.74 -20.90 6.90
C LEU A 28 8.87 -19.56 6.17
N THR A 29 9.47 -19.60 4.98
CA THR A 29 9.50 -18.52 4.00
C THR A 29 8.09 -18.26 3.44
N GLN A 30 7.94 -17.16 2.68
CA GLN A 30 6.67 -16.81 2.05
C GLN A 30 6.19 -17.90 1.08
N SER A 31 7.08 -18.42 0.23
CA SER A 31 6.78 -19.48 -0.72
C SER A 31 6.38 -20.78 -0.01
N GLU A 32 7.17 -21.21 0.98
CA GLU A 32 6.89 -22.40 1.80
C GLU A 32 5.55 -22.27 2.56
N THR A 33 5.22 -21.06 3.04
CA THR A 33 3.94 -20.80 3.71
C THR A 33 2.76 -20.92 2.73
N ARG A 34 2.89 -20.40 1.50
CA ARG A 34 1.85 -20.54 0.45
C ARG A 34 1.68 -21.99 0.00
N GLU A 35 2.76 -22.75 -0.05
CA GLU A 35 2.76 -24.16 -0.45
C GLU A 35 1.96 -25.07 0.48
N LEU A 36 1.66 -24.64 1.72
CA LEU A 36 0.77 -25.36 2.65
C LEU A 36 -0.59 -25.71 2.05
N SER A 37 -1.07 -24.93 1.08
CA SER A 37 -2.31 -25.18 0.36
C SER A 37 -2.25 -26.46 -0.48
N ASN A 38 -1.07 -26.87 -0.93
CA ASN A 38 -0.89 -28.07 -1.74
C ASN A 38 -0.83 -29.36 -0.93
N HIS A 39 -0.74 -29.28 0.40
CA HIS A 39 -0.60 -30.46 1.25
C HIS A 39 -1.94 -30.92 1.81
N TYR A 40 -2.18 -32.23 1.78
CA TYR A 40 -3.42 -32.86 2.24
C TYR A 40 -3.15 -33.90 3.34
N PRO A 41 -4.13 -34.18 4.22
CA PRO A 41 -4.01 -35.27 5.17
C PRO A 41 -3.90 -36.65 4.47
N PRO A 42 -3.27 -37.65 5.12
CA PRO A 42 -3.11 -38.98 4.52
C PRO A 42 -4.43 -39.56 3.99
N GLY A 43 -4.40 -40.06 2.76
CA GLY A 43 -5.55 -40.63 2.06
C GLY A 43 -6.46 -39.60 1.37
N SER A 44 -6.06 -38.33 1.32
CA SER A 44 -6.73 -37.27 0.57
C SER A 44 -5.75 -36.60 -0.39
N SER A 45 -6.24 -36.10 -1.52
CA SER A 45 -5.42 -35.39 -2.51
C SER A 45 -6.23 -34.34 -3.25
N PRO A 46 -5.61 -33.44 -4.04
CA PRO A 46 -6.35 -32.48 -4.87
C PRO A 46 -7.33 -33.16 -5.85
N GLN A 47 -6.99 -34.35 -6.38
CA GLN A 47 -7.84 -35.08 -7.33
C GLN A 47 -8.94 -35.89 -6.64
N SER A 48 -8.78 -36.21 -5.36
CA SER A 48 -9.78 -36.94 -4.57
C SER A 48 -9.82 -36.40 -3.13
N PRO A 49 -10.37 -35.18 -2.94
CA PRO A 49 -10.34 -34.53 -1.66
C PRO A 49 -11.42 -35.12 -0.74
N THR A 50 -11.00 -35.82 0.30
CA THR A 50 -11.88 -36.41 1.33
C THR A 50 -11.60 -35.88 2.73
N LYS A 51 -10.39 -35.33 2.94
CA LYS A 51 -9.93 -34.66 4.15
C LYS A 51 -9.04 -33.49 3.79
N TRP A 52 -8.93 -32.52 4.68
CA TRP A 52 -8.14 -31.31 4.48
C TRP A 52 -7.42 -30.93 5.77
N TYR A 53 -6.28 -30.27 5.63
CA TYR A 53 -5.74 -29.47 6.72
C TYR A 53 -6.46 -28.13 6.74
N GLU A 54 -6.85 -27.69 7.92
CA GLU A 54 -7.18 -26.29 8.21
C GLU A 54 -5.97 -25.69 8.93
N TYR A 55 -5.58 -24.46 8.59
CA TYR A 55 -4.44 -23.79 9.19
C TYR A 55 -4.87 -22.50 9.90
N VAL A 56 -4.13 -22.15 10.96
CA VAL A 56 -4.29 -20.85 11.63
C VAL A 56 -2.93 -20.32 12.10
N PRO A 57 -2.54 -19.10 11.70
CA PRO A 57 -1.39 -18.42 12.30
C PRO A 57 -1.78 -17.85 13.67
N VAL A 58 -1.10 -18.32 14.71
CA VAL A 58 -1.25 -17.84 16.09
C VAL A 58 -0.05 -16.98 16.42
N ILE A 59 -0.25 -15.68 16.68
CA ILE A 59 0.84 -14.77 17.02
C ILE A 59 1.59 -15.34 18.22
N HIS A 60 2.93 -15.38 18.16
CA HIS A 60 3.79 -16.06 19.12
C HIS A 60 3.90 -15.29 20.45
N CYS A 61 2.76 -15.16 21.12
CA CYS A 61 2.56 -14.59 22.44
C CYS A 61 1.94 -15.65 23.34
N ARG A 62 2.27 -15.61 24.63
CA ARG A 62 1.98 -16.69 25.58
C ARG A 62 0.49 -16.97 25.76
N GLN A 63 -0.36 -15.97 25.56
CA GLN A 63 -1.81 -16.01 25.81
C GLN A 63 -2.60 -16.43 24.57
N ASN A 64 -1.98 -16.42 23.39
CA ASN A 64 -2.65 -16.73 22.15
C ASN A 64 -2.80 -18.25 21.98
N SER A 65 -3.86 -18.64 21.29
CA SER A 65 -4.17 -20.04 21.00
C SER A 65 -4.85 -20.15 19.63
N PRO A 66 -4.99 -21.34 19.04
CA PRO A 66 -5.72 -21.51 17.78
C PRO A 66 -7.17 -20.97 17.80
N SER A 67 -7.84 -20.96 18.96
CA SER A 67 -9.19 -20.37 19.10
C SER A 67 -9.18 -18.86 19.30
N GLU A 68 -8.07 -18.31 19.78
CA GLU A 68 -7.87 -16.87 20.00
C GLU A 68 -6.48 -16.46 19.46
N PRO A 69 -6.28 -16.50 18.14
CA PRO A 69 -4.94 -16.45 17.53
C PRO A 69 -4.25 -15.08 17.67
N ARG A 70 -5.02 -14.04 17.97
CA ARG A 70 -4.59 -12.65 18.05
C ARG A 70 -5.08 -11.97 19.34
N LEU A 71 -5.26 -12.73 20.42
CA LEU A 71 -5.70 -12.18 21.72
C LEU A 71 -4.76 -11.07 22.23
N GLU A 72 -3.46 -11.23 21.97
CA GLU A 72 -2.41 -10.28 22.27
C GLU A 72 -1.47 -10.12 21.07
N ILE A 73 -0.99 -8.90 20.83
CA ILE A 73 0.14 -8.60 19.95
C ILE A 73 1.29 -8.14 20.84
N CYS A 74 2.22 -9.06 21.12
CA CYS A 74 3.36 -8.81 21.98
C CYS A 74 4.55 -8.25 21.18
N GLN A 75 5.28 -7.33 21.78
CA GLN A 75 6.41 -6.62 21.14
C GLN A 75 7.46 -7.58 20.55
N PHE A 76 7.74 -8.70 21.23
CA PHE A 76 8.68 -9.71 20.75
C PHE A 76 8.30 -10.25 19.36
N ALA A 77 7.02 -10.57 19.13
CA ALA A 77 6.60 -11.17 17.88
C ALA A 77 6.70 -10.18 16.70
N VAL A 78 6.38 -8.91 16.97
CA VAL A 78 6.51 -7.82 15.98
C VAL A 78 7.98 -7.58 15.64
N GLN A 79 8.80 -7.25 16.64
CA GLN A 79 10.21 -6.91 16.43
C GLN A 79 11.01 -8.04 15.80
N PHE A 80 10.73 -9.30 16.16
CA PHE A 80 11.44 -10.43 15.58
C PHE A 80 11.32 -10.44 14.05
N CYS A 81 10.11 -10.27 13.51
CA CYS A 81 9.92 -10.35 12.07
C CYS A 81 10.39 -9.08 11.35
N GLU A 82 10.16 -7.90 11.94
CA GLU A 82 10.68 -6.64 11.40
C GLU A 82 12.21 -6.65 11.26
N GLU A 83 12.92 -7.17 12.26
CA GLU A 83 14.40 -7.17 12.29
C GLU A 83 15.01 -8.35 11.51
N MET A 84 14.42 -9.55 11.61
CA MET A 84 15.03 -10.77 11.05
C MET A 84 14.53 -11.10 9.64
N VAL A 85 13.35 -10.62 9.26
CA VAL A 85 12.73 -10.89 7.95
C VAL A 85 12.13 -9.59 7.37
N PRO A 86 12.98 -8.65 6.92
CA PRO A 86 12.50 -7.40 6.32
C PRO A 86 11.53 -7.67 5.17
N GLY A 87 10.41 -6.93 5.15
CA GLY A 87 9.34 -7.11 4.15
C GLY A 87 8.31 -8.18 4.48
N SER A 88 8.41 -8.85 5.63
CA SER A 88 7.40 -9.82 6.08
C SER A 88 6.01 -9.22 6.30
N SER A 89 4.96 -10.03 6.13
CA SER A 89 3.55 -9.57 6.18
C SER A 89 2.88 -9.65 7.56
N GLY A 90 3.61 -9.97 8.62
CA GLY A 90 3.03 -9.97 9.97
C GLY A 90 3.98 -10.33 11.10
N PRO A 91 3.50 -10.28 12.35
CA PRO A 91 4.30 -10.64 13.51
C PRO A 91 4.59 -12.15 13.51
N ARG A 92 5.69 -12.54 14.16
CA ARG A 92 6.10 -13.94 14.30
C ARG A 92 4.93 -14.75 14.83
N SER A 93 4.48 -15.73 14.06
CA SER A 93 3.31 -16.54 14.38
C SER A 93 3.64 -18.01 14.21
N TRP A 94 3.19 -18.84 15.14
CA TRP A 94 3.17 -20.29 14.94
C TRP A 94 2.00 -20.67 14.06
N ILE A 95 2.25 -21.41 12.98
CA ILE A 95 1.18 -22.01 12.20
C ILE A 95 0.73 -23.27 12.94
N TYR A 96 -0.55 -23.34 13.27
CA TYR A 96 -1.20 -24.56 13.72
C TYR A 96 -1.99 -25.17 12.58
N ARG A 97 -2.09 -26.49 12.57
CA ARG A 97 -2.94 -27.24 11.63
C ARG A 97 -3.83 -28.23 12.36
N ARG A 98 -4.99 -28.55 11.79
CA ARG A 98 -5.82 -29.70 12.20
C ARG A 98 -6.42 -30.38 10.98
N VAL A 99 -6.86 -31.62 11.14
CA VAL A 99 -7.57 -32.36 10.09
C VAL A 99 -9.07 -32.09 10.20
N VAL A 100 -9.70 -31.79 9.07
CA VAL A 100 -11.15 -31.67 8.90
C VAL A 100 -11.61 -32.55 7.74
N ASP A 101 -12.88 -32.96 7.76
CA ASP A 101 -13.57 -33.59 6.65
C ASP A 101 -14.98 -32.98 6.47
N ASP A 102 -15.79 -33.53 5.56
CA ASP A 102 -17.15 -33.04 5.32
C ASP A 102 -18.07 -33.14 6.54
N GLY A 103 -17.74 -34.01 7.51
CA GLY A 103 -18.44 -34.19 8.78
C GLY A 103 -17.97 -33.23 9.88
N GLY A 104 -16.89 -32.47 9.66
CA GLY A 104 -16.37 -31.46 10.58
C GLY A 104 -14.95 -31.75 11.06
N VAL A 105 -14.68 -31.38 12.32
CA VAL A 105 -13.33 -31.48 12.91
C VAL A 105 -12.98 -32.94 13.23
N VAL A 106 -11.84 -33.40 12.71
CA VAL A 106 -11.36 -34.78 12.86
C VAL A 106 -10.23 -34.88 13.88
N SER A 107 -9.40 -33.84 14.02
CA SER A 107 -8.29 -33.82 14.97
C SER A 107 -8.18 -32.52 15.76
N ASP A 108 -7.46 -32.59 16.88
CA ASP A 108 -7.01 -31.39 17.60
C ASP A 108 -5.99 -30.60 16.76
N TRP A 109 -5.79 -29.34 17.15
CA TRP A 109 -4.74 -28.49 16.62
C TRP A 109 -3.36 -29.00 17.03
N VAL A 110 -2.45 -29.09 16.06
CA VAL A 110 -1.04 -29.38 16.28
C VAL A 110 -0.19 -28.26 15.68
N PRO A 111 0.88 -27.81 16.37
CA PRO A 111 1.79 -26.84 15.80
C PRO A 111 2.53 -27.46 14.61
N LEU A 112 2.74 -26.65 13.57
CA LEU A 112 3.55 -27.00 12.41
C LEU A 112 4.92 -26.31 12.53
N ASP A 113 5.00 -25.03 12.20
CA ASP A 113 6.24 -24.25 12.21
C ASP A 113 5.90 -22.75 12.27
N PRO A 114 6.81 -21.86 12.71
CA PRO A 114 6.52 -20.44 12.71
C PRO A 114 6.69 -19.84 11.32
N THR A 115 6.09 -18.68 11.09
CA THR A 115 6.28 -17.85 9.90
C THR A 115 6.24 -16.37 10.29
N CYS A 116 6.84 -15.52 9.46
CA CYS A 116 6.62 -14.07 9.47
C CYS A 116 5.64 -13.63 8.37
N TRP A 117 5.14 -14.56 7.56
CA TRP A 117 4.28 -14.30 6.40
C TRP A 117 2.83 -14.69 6.70
N THR A 118 2.23 -14.08 7.72
CA THR A 118 0.91 -14.52 8.23
C THR A 118 -0.19 -14.47 7.19
N ASP A 119 -0.13 -13.52 6.26
CA ASP A 119 -1.12 -13.37 5.18
C ASP A 119 -0.96 -14.42 4.09
N SER A 120 0.19 -15.09 4.03
CA SER A 120 0.46 -16.20 3.11
C SER A 120 -0.02 -17.54 3.65
N VAL A 121 -0.55 -17.61 4.87
CA VAL A 121 -1.08 -18.85 5.44
C VAL A 121 -2.44 -19.14 4.81
N PRO A 122 -2.59 -20.24 4.05
CA PRO A 122 -3.89 -20.61 3.48
C PRO A 122 -4.85 -21.01 4.58
N ALA A 123 -6.15 -20.75 4.40
CA ALA A 123 -7.15 -21.21 5.37
C ALA A 123 -7.21 -22.75 5.42
N ARG A 124 -7.02 -23.40 4.26
CA ARG A 124 -7.23 -24.84 4.10
C ARG A 124 -6.40 -25.43 2.95
N SER A 125 -6.14 -26.74 2.99
CA SER A 125 -5.69 -27.50 1.81
C SER A 125 -6.58 -27.23 0.61
N GLY A 126 -5.99 -27.03 -0.57
CA GLY A 126 -6.68 -26.78 -1.83
C GLY A 126 -7.23 -25.37 -2.00
N GLU A 127 -7.20 -24.55 -0.95
CA GLU A 127 -7.54 -23.14 -1.03
C GLU A 127 -6.24 -22.34 -1.09
N PRO A 128 -6.05 -21.46 -2.09
CA PRO A 128 -4.90 -20.58 -2.10
C PRO A 128 -4.94 -19.70 -0.84
N ALA A 129 -3.77 -19.27 -0.37
CA ALA A 129 -3.71 -18.11 0.52
C ALA A 129 -4.42 -16.93 -0.17
N GLU A 130 -5.01 -16.01 0.60
CA GLU A 130 -5.84 -14.91 0.08
C GLU A 130 -5.23 -14.35 -1.22
N GLU A 131 -5.93 -14.50 -2.35
CA GLU A 131 -5.35 -14.11 -3.63
C GLU A 131 -5.28 -12.59 -3.72
N LEU A 132 -4.15 -12.05 -4.18
CA LEU A 132 -4.06 -10.62 -4.48
C LEU A 132 -5.05 -10.26 -5.59
N THR A 133 -6.06 -9.48 -5.25
CA THR A 133 -7.05 -9.00 -6.23
C THR A 133 -6.75 -7.58 -6.69
N GLU A 134 -7.25 -7.20 -7.87
CA GLU A 134 -7.19 -5.81 -8.35
C GLU A 134 -7.91 -4.84 -7.41
N ALA A 135 -9.02 -5.28 -6.78
CA ALA A 135 -9.75 -4.48 -5.81
C ALA A 135 -8.89 -4.14 -4.57
N MET A 136 -8.04 -5.06 -4.11
CA MET A 136 -7.09 -4.79 -3.02
C MET A 136 -6.04 -3.76 -3.42
N ILE A 137 -5.53 -3.85 -4.66
CA ILE A 137 -4.56 -2.87 -5.19
C ILE A 137 -5.20 -1.49 -5.30
N ILE A 138 -6.43 -1.41 -5.82
CA ILE A 138 -7.18 -0.15 -5.93
C ILE A 138 -7.43 0.43 -4.54
N GLU A 139 -7.91 -0.37 -3.59
CA GLU A 139 -8.12 0.08 -2.22
C GLU A 139 -6.82 0.58 -1.58
N GLN A 140 -5.71 -0.11 -1.79
CA GLN A 140 -4.41 0.35 -1.31
C GLN A 140 -3.95 1.65 -1.97
N PHE A 141 -4.17 1.81 -3.28
CA PHE A 141 -3.89 3.07 -3.97
C PHE A 141 -4.67 4.24 -3.36
N HIS A 142 -5.94 4.04 -2.98
CA HIS A 142 -6.74 5.05 -2.29
C HIS A 142 -6.31 5.29 -0.83
N ARG A 143 -5.46 4.42 -0.27
CA ARG A 143 -4.83 4.57 1.05
C ARG A 143 -3.40 5.09 0.98
N THR A 144 -2.81 5.19 -0.21
CA THR A 144 -1.50 5.81 -0.40
C THR A 144 -1.57 7.25 0.11
N ASP A 145 -0.61 7.61 0.95
CA ASP A 145 -0.48 8.95 1.51
C ASP A 145 0.10 9.88 0.44
N PHE A 146 -0.74 10.32 -0.50
CA PHE A 146 -0.29 11.19 -1.60
C PHE A 146 0.25 12.52 -1.06
N ALA A 147 1.36 12.98 -1.61
CA ALA A 147 1.89 14.30 -1.31
C ALA A 147 0.82 15.38 -1.64
N LEU A 148 0.51 16.24 -0.69
CA LEU A 148 -0.46 17.31 -0.95
C LEU A 148 0.21 18.41 -1.80
N PRO A 149 -0.38 18.81 -2.94
CA PRO A 149 0.23 19.81 -3.82
C PRO A 149 0.33 21.17 -3.11
N GLN A 150 1.48 21.83 -3.19
CA GLN A 150 1.68 23.15 -2.61
C GLN A 150 1.68 24.24 -3.69
N ALA A 151 0.89 25.29 -3.45
CA ALA A 151 0.85 26.46 -4.29
C ALA A 151 1.94 27.46 -3.92
N VAL A 152 2.94 27.62 -4.78
CA VAL A 152 3.90 28.73 -4.72
C VAL A 152 3.37 29.85 -5.61
N ILE A 153 3.16 31.04 -5.03
CA ILE A 153 2.49 32.17 -5.69
C ILE A 153 3.45 33.36 -5.79
N GLN A 154 3.51 33.97 -6.97
CA GLN A 154 4.22 35.24 -7.18
C GLN A 154 3.28 36.37 -7.63
N PRO A 155 3.47 37.62 -7.15
CA PRO A 155 4.55 38.08 -6.27
C PRO A 155 4.52 37.44 -4.88
N PRO A 156 5.71 37.27 -4.23
CA PRO A 156 5.78 36.73 -2.88
C PRO A 156 5.08 37.67 -1.87
N ASP A 157 4.94 37.24 -0.62
CA ASP A 157 4.34 37.98 0.51
C ASP A 157 2.80 38.03 0.54
N GLY A 158 2.12 37.22 -0.28
CA GLY A 158 0.66 37.06 -0.21
C GLY A 158 -0.11 38.35 -0.54
N THR A 159 0.48 39.25 -1.32
CA THR A 159 -0.15 40.50 -1.76
C THR A 159 0.14 40.75 -3.23
N THR A 160 -0.90 41.04 -4.01
CA THR A 160 -0.80 41.42 -5.42
C THR A 160 -1.64 42.67 -5.71
N LEU A 161 -1.54 43.20 -6.94
CA LEU A 161 -2.38 44.29 -7.40
C LEU A 161 -3.38 43.81 -8.45
N VAL A 162 -4.54 44.45 -8.48
CA VAL A 162 -5.50 44.29 -9.58
C VAL A 162 -4.84 44.55 -10.92
N ASN A 163 -5.24 43.79 -11.94
CA ASN A 163 -4.76 43.88 -13.32
C ASN A 163 -3.26 43.56 -13.53
N LEU A 164 -2.59 42.94 -12.54
CA LEU A 164 -1.26 42.36 -12.72
C LEU A 164 -1.32 40.83 -12.75
N PRO A 165 -0.49 40.17 -13.58
CA PRO A 165 -0.41 38.72 -13.59
C PRO A 165 0.14 38.20 -12.26
N VAL A 166 -0.56 37.24 -11.70
CA VAL A 166 -0.14 36.40 -10.59
C VAL A 166 0.27 35.06 -11.16
N TYR A 167 1.47 34.62 -10.82
CA TYR A 167 2.04 33.36 -11.29
C TYR A 167 1.84 32.29 -10.23
N PHE A 168 1.48 31.08 -10.67
CA PHE A 168 1.31 29.92 -9.82
C PHE A 168 2.31 28.85 -10.21
N GLU A 169 2.87 28.19 -9.21
CA GLU A 169 3.73 27.03 -9.37
C GLU A 169 3.26 25.93 -8.42
N LEU A 170 3.16 24.71 -8.94
CA LEU A 170 2.94 23.51 -8.17
C LEU A 170 4.29 22.99 -7.71
N SER A 171 4.44 22.89 -6.39
CA SER A 171 5.57 22.23 -5.75
C SER A 171 5.08 21.09 -4.85
N TRP A 172 5.96 20.13 -4.59
CA TRP A 172 5.68 18.98 -3.74
C TRP A 172 6.44 19.10 -2.41
N PRO A 173 5.82 18.76 -1.27
CA PRO A 173 6.51 18.62 0.01
C PRO A 173 7.32 17.31 0.06
N ASP A 174 8.19 17.19 1.08
CA ASP A 174 8.85 15.93 1.43
C ASP A 174 7.89 14.91 2.10
N GLU A 175 6.69 15.33 2.49
CA GLU A 175 5.68 14.50 3.17
C GLU A 175 4.68 13.91 2.16
N GLY A 176 4.44 12.61 2.27
CA GLY A 176 3.62 11.84 1.33
C GLY A 176 4.41 11.40 0.08
N PHE A 177 3.72 10.77 -0.88
CA PHE A 177 4.31 10.28 -2.12
C PHE A 177 3.97 11.19 -3.30
N GLU A 178 4.97 11.88 -3.84
CA GLU A 178 4.82 12.67 -5.07
C GLU A 178 4.83 11.77 -6.33
N PRO A 179 4.48 12.30 -7.52
CA PRO A 179 4.56 11.53 -8.75
C PRO A 179 5.96 10.92 -8.96
N SER A 180 6.00 9.62 -9.27
CA SER A 180 7.21 8.78 -9.45
C SER A 180 7.87 8.23 -8.18
N GLU A 181 7.49 8.67 -6.99
CA GLU A 181 7.92 8.02 -5.75
C GLU A 181 7.21 6.68 -5.55
N ILE A 182 7.78 5.79 -4.72
CA ILE A 182 7.31 4.40 -4.62
C ILE A 182 6.86 4.10 -3.19
N ASP A 183 5.55 3.94 -3.04
CA ASP A 183 4.91 3.39 -1.85
C ASP A 183 5.01 1.86 -1.91
N THR A 184 5.66 1.24 -0.92
CA THR A 184 5.85 -0.21 -0.87
C THR A 184 5.11 -0.78 0.32
N THR A 185 4.22 -1.72 0.05
CA THR A 185 3.45 -2.42 1.08
C THR A 185 3.36 -3.91 0.76
N THR A 186 2.78 -4.68 1.68
CA THR A 186 2.47 -6.09 1.47
C THR A 186 0.96 -6.30 1.48
N LEU A 187 0.42 -6.91 0.42
CA LEU A 187 -1.02 -7.21 0.29
C LEU A 187 -1.20 -8.69 -0.07
N ALA A 188 -2.03 -9.42 0.67
CA ALA A 188 -2.22 -10.87 0.43
C ALA A 188 -0.87 -11.63 0.42
N GLY A 189 0.08 -11.14 1.22
CA GLY A 189 1.45 -11.63 1.24
C GLY A 189 2.25 -11.41 -0.05
N HIS A 190 1.88 -10.52 -0.96
CA HIS A 190 2.71 -10.10 -2.11
C HIS A 190 3.34 -8.74 -1.85
N GLU A 191 4.57 -8.53 -2.31
CA GLU A 191 5.13 -7.17 -2.34
C GLU A 191 4.39 -6.37 -3.40
N VAL A 192 3.73 -5.30 -2.99
CA VAL A 192 3.00 -4.39 -3.86
C VAL A 192 3.65 -3.02 -3.79
N ARG A 193 4.19 -2.58 -4.91
CA ARG A 193 4.82 -1.27 -5.09
C ARG A 193 3.89 -0.41 -5.92
N ILE A 194 3.43 0.71 -5.36
CA ILE A 194 2.59 1.69 -6.02
C ILE A 194 3.44 2.91 -6.35
N ARG A 195 3.36 3.37 -7.60
CA ARG A 195 4.01 4.57 -8.08
C ARG A 195 2.95 5.57 -8.52
N PRO A 196 2.72 6.68 -7.78
CA PRO A 196 1.79 7.71 -8.20
C PRO A 196 2.22 8.35 -9.51
N THR A 197 1.25 8.78 -10.31
CA THR A 197 1.49 9.52 -11.56
C THR A 197 0.63 10.78 -11.60
N LEU A 198 1.12 11.84 -12.22
CA LEU A 198 0.35 13.07 -12.40
C LEU A 198 -0.61 12.90 -13.58
N VAL A 199 -1.92 12.87 -13.32
CA VAL A 199 -2.94 12.94 -14.37
C VAL A 199 -3.19 14.39 -14.77
N GLY A 200 -3.34 15.28 -13.78
CA GLY A 200 -3.44 16.72 -14.03
C GLY A 200 -3.60 17.55 -12.77
N ALA A 201 -3.22 18.82 -12.86
CA ALA A 201 -3.36 19.83 -11.83
C ALA A 201 -4.39 20.90 -12.23
N THR A 202 -5.20 21.33 -11.27
CA THR A 202 -6.13 22.45 -11.39
C THR A 202 -5.77 23.51 -10.37
N TYR A 203 -5.41 24.70 -10.84
CA TYR A 203 -5.06 25.85 -10.01
C TYR A 203 -6.31 26.65 -9.71
N VAL A 204 -6.83 26.52 -8.50
CA VAL A 204 -8.02 27.24 -8.03
C VAL A 204 -7.59 28.60 -7.52
N THR A 205 -8.09 29.67 -8.12
CA THR A 205 -7.59 31.04 -7.87
C THR A 205 -8.29 31.73 -6.70
N GLY A 206 -9.32 31.10 -6.12
CA GLY A 206 -10.06 31.60 -4.96
C GLY A 206 -11.08 32.72 -5.25
N ASP A 207 -11.20 33.20 -6.49
CA ASP A 207 -12.22 34.19 -6.90
C ASP A 207 -13.40 33.56 -7.68
N GLY A 208 -13.50 32.23 -7.64
CA GLY A 208 -14.50 31.44 -8.38
C GLY A 208 -14.03 30.97 -9.76
N THR A 209 -12.78 31.26 -10.13
CA THR A 209 -12.15 30.75 -11.36
C THR A 209 -11.07 29.71 -11.08
N SER A 210 -10.63 29.01 -12.13
CA SER A 210 -9.55 28.04 -12.08
C SER A 210 -8.81 27.93 -13.41
N ILE A 211 -7.58 27.45 -13.38
CA ILE A 211 -6.75 27.16 -14.56
C ILE A 211 -6.46 25.66 -14.59
N GLY A 212 -6.64 25.02 -15.74
CA GLY A 212 -6.48 23.58 -15.91
C GLY A 212 -7.83 22.85 -16.11
N PRO A 213 -7.83 21.50 -16.04
CA PRO A 213 -6.69 20.64 -15.69
C PRO A 213 -5.54 20.73 -16.72
N THR A 214 -4.30 20.65 -16.25
CA THR A 214 -3.06 20.69 -17.06
C THR A 214 -1.96 19.86 -16.42
N THR A 215 -0.98 19.41 -17.20
CA THR A 215 0.25 18.78 -16.67
C THR A 215 1.38 19.80 -16.44
N SER A 216 1.17 21.08 -16.80
CA SER A 216 2.13 22.12 -16.44
C SER A 216 2.15 22.33 -14.92
N LEU A 217 3.36 22.36 -14.37
CA LEU A 217 3.61 22.72 -12.97
C LEU A 217 3.65 24.24 -12.77
N GLY A 218 3.41 25.04 -13.81
CA GLY A 218 3.49 26.49 -13.72
C GLY A 218 4.92 26.98 -13.60
N GLY A 219 5.12 28.01 -12.79
CA GLY A 219 6.44 28.58 -12.51
C GLY A 219 6.37 30.05 -12.13
N GLY A 220 7.47 30.59 -11.62
CA GLY A 220 7.60 32.01 -11.31
C GLY A 220 7.78 32.92 -12.54
N TYR A 221 7.68 34.23 -12.31
CA TYR A 221 8.03 35.24 -13.30
C TYR A 221 9.53 35.14 -13.70
N PRO A 222 9.90 35.39 -14.98
CA PRO A 222 9.03 35.77 -16.10
C PRO A 222 8.48 34.60 -16.91
N ASP A 223 8.98 33.39 -16.71
CA ASP A 223 8.81 32.27 -17.64
C ASP A 223 7.63 31.34 -17.33
N GLY A 224 7.04 31.46 -16.12
CA GLY A 224 5.88 30.66 -15.72
C GLY A 224 4.68 30.82 -16.66
N ASP A 225 4.03 29.71 -16.97
CA ASP A 225 2.94 29.63 -17.96
C ASP A 225 1.54 29.54 -17.34
N VAL A 226 1.44 29.28 -16.04
CA VAL A 226 0.18 29.31 -15.28
C VAL A 226 0.04 30.66 -14.58
N THR A 227 -0.83 31.50 -15.11
CA THR A 227 -1.08 32.85 -14.59
C THR A 227 -2.56 33.18 -14.46
N HIS A 228 -2.89 34.00 -13.46
CA HIS A 228 -4.22 34.59 -13.29
C HIS A 228 -4.13 36.10 -13.08
N THR A 229 -5.14 36.85 -13.52
CA THR A 229 -5.21 38.30 -13.29
C THR A 229 -6.51 38.64 -12.58
N TYR A 230 -6.39 39.16 -11.35
CA TYR A 230 -7.55 39.56 -10.56
C TYR A 230 -8.08 40.93 -10.99
N GLY A 231 -9.39 41.02 -11.27
CA GLY A 231 -10.04 42.23 -11.77
C GLY A 231 -10.55 43.19 -10.69
N SER A 232 -10.60 42.75 -9.42
CA SER A 232 -11.15 43.52 -8.31
C SER A 232 -10.37 43.31 -7.02
N VAL A 233 -10.46 44.28 -6.11
CA VAL A 233 -9.88 44.17 -4.77
C VAL A 233 -10.62 43.08 -4.00
N ALA A 234 -9.88 42.13 -3.44
CA ALA A 234 -10.43 40.97 -2.75
C ALA A 234 -9.40 40.35 -1.80
N THR A 235 -9.88 39.53 -0.86
CA THR A 235 -9.06 38.54 -0.16
C THR A 235 -9.52 37.18 -0.66
N VAL A 236 -8.60 36.43 -1.24
CA VAL A 236 -8.85 35.13 -1.86
C VAL A 236 -7.94 34.09 -1.23
N SER A 237 -8.32 32.81 -1.35
CA SER A 237 -7.55 31.68 -0.85
C SER A 237 -7.28 30.67 -1.97
N PRO A 238 -6.34 30.95 -2.89
CA PRO A 238 -5.95 30.00 -3.91
C PRO A 238 -5.40 28.69 -3.33
N TYR A 239 -5.60 27.59 -4.06
CA TYR A 239 -4.99 26.29 -3.79
C TYR A 239 -4.85 25.51 -5.10
N ILE A 240 -4.14 24.40 -5.07
CA ILE A 240 -4.00 23.51 -6.22
C ILE A 240 -4.69 22.18 -5.88
N SER A 241 -5.49 21.66 -6.81
CA SER A 241 -6.08 20.34 -6.75
C SER A 241 -5.36 19.44 -7.77
N VAL A 242 -4.91 18.27 -7.36
CA VAL A 242 -4.24 17.30 -8.26
C VAL A 242 -5.04 16.03 -8.36
N GLU A 243 -5.26 15.60 -9.60
CA GLU A 243 -5.66 14.23 -9.91
C GLU A 243 -4.40 13.36 -10.09
N TYR A 244 -4.29 12.37 -9.23
CA TYR A 244 -3.30 11.30 -9.27
C TYR A 244 -3.86 10.09 -10.03
N GLY A 245 -3.04 9.54 -10.91
CA GLY A 245 -3.13 8.14 -11.31
C GLY A 245 -2.10 7.32 -10.56
N GLY A 246 -1.97 6.04 -10.91
CA GLY A 246 -0.95 5.19 -10.33
C GLY A 246 -0.56 4.04 -11.24
N GLU A 247 0.63 3.52 -11.00
CA GLU A 247 1.10 2.25 -11.55
C GLU A 247 1.44 1.30 -10.41
N VAL A 248 1.31 0.00 -10.65
CA VAL A 248 1.61 -1.06 -9.69
C VAL A 248 2.64 -2.03 -10.25
N SER A 249 3.62 -2.42 -9.43
CA SER A 249 4.50 -3.57 -9.63
C SER A 249 4.27 -4.56 -8.49
N VAL A 250 4.07 -5.83 -8.83
CA VAL A 250 3.83 -6.91 -7.86
C VAL A 250 5.02 -7.87 -7.92
N ASP A 251 5.62 -8.15 -6.77
CA ASP A 251 6.79 -9.04 -6.60
C ASP A 251 7.93 -8.72 -7.59
N GLY A 252 8.21 -7.43 -7.82
CA GLY A 252 9.23 -6.96 -8.75
C GLY A 252 8.92 -7.15 -10.23
N GLY A 253 7.67 -7.49 -10.59
CA GLY A 253 7.20 -7.60 -11.97
C GLY A 253 7.10 -6.26 -12.71
N GLU A 254 6.64 -6.30 -13.95
CA GLU A 254 6.45 -5.09 -14.76
C GLU A 254 5.43 -4.13 -14.13
N TRP A 255 5.69 -2.83 -14.27
CA TRP A 255 4.74 -1.78 -13.91
C TRP A 255 3.51 -1.84 -14.81
N ARG A 256 2.33 -1.81 -14.20
CA ARG A 256 1.04 -1.78 -14.90
C ARG A 256 0.20 -0.63 -14.38
N PRO A 257 -0.60 0.04 -15.22
CA PRO A 257 -1.49 1.09 -14.75
C PRO A 257 -2.52 0.53 -13.77
N ILE A 258 -2.80 1.28 -12.71
CA ILE A 258 -3.94 1.04 -11.81
C ILE A 258 -5.16 1.71 -12.46
N PRO A 259 -6.26 1.01 -12.70
CA PRO A 259 -7.45 1.57 -13.36
C PRO A 259 -8.30 2.40 -12.38
N SER A 260 -7.67 3.35 -11.69
CA SER A 260 -8.30 4.27 -10.73
C SER A 260 -7.52 5.59 -10.67
N SER A 261 -8.17 6.65 -10.20
CA SER A 261 -7.54 7.93 -9.90
C SER A 261 -8.02 8.47 -8.56
N ALA A 262 -7.22 9.32 -7.93
CA ALA A 262 -7.54 9.98 -6.67
C ALA A 262 -7.31 11.49 -6.82
N THR A 263 -8.21 12.30 -6.27
CA THR A 263 -8.06 13.77 -6.27
C THR A 263 -7.71 14.24 -4.87
N VAL A 264 -6.64 15.01 -4.75
CA VAL A 264 -6.21 15.60 -3.48
C VAL A 264 -6.07 17.12 -3.62
N ASP A 265 -6.58 17.82 -2.61
CA ASP A 265 -6.51 19.27 -2.54
C ASP A 265 -5.37 19.70 -1.63
N GLY A 266 -4.55 20.61 -2.14
CA GLY A 266 -3.51 21.28 -1.37
C GLY A 266 -4.07 22.26 -0.33
N PRO A 267 -3.23 22.69 0.63
CA PRO A 267 -3.61 23.75 1.55
C PRO A 267 -3.84 25.07 0.80
N ALA A 268 -4.85 25.83 1.22
CA ALA A 268 -5.13 27.14 0.65
C ALA A 268 -4.16 28.22 1.19
N VAL A 269 -3.68 29.07 0.29
CA VAL A 269 -2.73 30.15 0.58
C VAL A 269 -3.50 31.48 0.61
N PRO A 270 -3.43 32.29 1.67
CA PRO A 270 -4.10 33.59 1.69
C PRO A 270 -3.41 34.59 0.74
N LEU A 271 -4.19 35.26 -0.10
CA LEU A 271 -3.71 36.30 -1.02
C LEU A 271 -4.60 37.55 -0.97
N GLN A 272 -3.97 38.70 -0.75
CA GLN A 272 -4.63 40.01 -0.79
C GLN A 272 -4.44 40.67 -2.15
N VAL A 273 -5.55 40.97 -2.82
CA VAL A 273 -5.56 41.73 -4.07
C VAL A 273 -5.89 43.17 -3.76
N LEU A 274 -4.93 44.07 -3.97
CA LEU A 274 -5.04 45.49 -3.67
C LEU A 274 -5.13 46.35 -4.94
N GLN A 275 -5.47 47.62 -4.77
CA GLN A 275 -5.42 48.60 -5.85
C GLN A 275 -4.44 49.71 -5.48
N SER A 276 -3.54 50.06 -6.40
CA SER A 276 -2.67 51.23 -6.23
C SER A 276 -3.48 52.51 -6.41
N ARG A 277 -3.24 53.50 -5.55
CA ARG A 277 -3.76 54.87 -5.70
C ARG A 277 -2.60 55.81 -5.96
N ASN A 278 -2.55 56.39 -7.15
CA ASN A 278 -1.63 57.48 -7.44
C ASN A 278 -2.08 58.74 -6.70
N ARG A 279 -1.14 59.43 -6.05
CA ARG A 279 -1.31 60.79 -5.54
C ARG A 279 -0.20 61.66 -6.10
N LEU A 280 -0.57 62.79 -6.69
CA LEU A 280 0.37 63.84 -7.06
C LEU A 280 0.68 64.65 -5.79
N TYR A 281 1.97 64.91 -5.54
CA TYR A 281 2.39 65.89 -4.52
C TYR A 281 2.83 67.15 -5.24
N ASP A 282 2.14 68.26 -4.98
CA ASP A 282 2.61 69.58 -5.42
C ASP A 282 3.75 70.00 -4.48
N GLY A 283 4.95 70.14 -5.05
CA GLY A 283 6.14 70.67 -4.39
C GLY A 283 6.28 72.17 -4.55
#